data_AF-A0A2H0P664-F1
#
_entry.id   AF-A0A2H0P664-F1
#
_cell.length_a   1.000
_cell.length_b   1.000
_cell.length_c   1.000
_cell.angle_alpha   90.00
_cell.angle_beta   90.00
_cell.angle_gamma   90.00
#
_symmetry.space_group_name_H-M   'P 1'
#
loop_
_entity.id
_entity.type
_entity.pdbx_description
1 polymer ?
#
loop_
_entity_poly.entity_id
_entity_poly.type
_entity_poly.pdbx_seq_one_letter_code
_entity_poly.pdbx_strand_id
1 'polypeptide(L)'
;MDIMSKNRLLSIYNNFHLEYIENMKNDEGNYVVKSVIGQGGVGRVFLAFDKNIRRNVAIKEPRTDNPGVSKEKLLARFSREAKITGQLEHPNIIPIYELNRSSEGTEYYVMRYVKGKTLYQAVKDRIGANKDGAFRSRMELLNNFIDVCDAMSFAHAKGVIHRDLKPGNIIIGDYGETVILDWGIAKRYKNDDTGDGDIVDVSLIEDDSEDMKTGENEVLGTPSYMAPEQIDKKFGSVDPQTDVYSLGVLLFMLLTGERPYHEKGKNVMSFVVSDAPSPDPSERYSSIPPELVAICKKAMAKEKKGRFKDASEMTMELKSYHAGRLVSIYNYSRFELFKRFVAKNKLALAVFGLLVVSIIVGAGFAMNFAHTAHKAELKAQGALVDVMNLSEEAFDLVQNEATTLNKDTVNIYNDMLSAVKEPSTINSAIINLKEKYSFVDGFIFKSTAEAKNDFQGIIKNEAGRYLFMIHVPFNKQYFLAAMIDIGRFVLSMLPFDPLKSPYQIWCMKDDGLILYDKDPKQTGKYLFTDEMYASYPELLKFGKKMMDQGSGVGYYSFFKKEGGPVIYKVAAWDTIKGADEDDRFKIIVTHPYVSAK
;
A
#
# COMPACT_ATOMS: atom_id res chain seq x y z
N MET A 1 -62.90 -5.88 -42.96
CA MET A 1 -63.07 -4.41 -42.96
C MET A 1 -62.47 -3.91 -44.27
N ASP A 2 -63.30 -3.33 -45.13
CA ASP A 2 -63.09 -3.15 -46.57
C ASP A 2 -62.01 -2.10 -46.91
N ILE A 3 -61.22 -2.34 -47.95
CA ILE A 3 -60.12 -1.46 -48.41
C ILE A 3 -60.67 -0.08 -48.82
N MET A 4 -61.93 -0.04 -49.28
CA MET A 4 -62.66 1.18 -49.60
C MET A 4 -62.91 2.09 -48.37
N SER A 5 -63.09 1.53 -47.16
CA SER A 5 -63.33 2.34 -45.95
C SER A 5 -62.05 3.00 -45.43
N LYS A 6 -60.91 2.34 -45.63
CA LYS A 6 -59.58 2.84 -45.21
C LYS A 6 -59.13 4.04 -46.05
N ASN A 7 -59.36 4.01 -47.37
CA ASN A 7 -59.07 5.13 -48.26
C ASN A 7 -60.01 6.33 -48.03
N ARG A 8 -61.28 6.08 -47.69
CA ARG A 8 -62.24 7.13 -47.33
C ARG A 8 -61.90 7.78 -45.99
N LEU A 9 -61.47 7.01 -45.00
CA LEU A 9 -60.96 7.52 -43.72
C LEU A 9 -59.65 8.30 -43.89
N LEU A 10 -58.72 7.85 -44.74
CA LEU A 10 -57.50 8.60 -45.06
C LEU A 10 -57.80 9.92 -45.79
N SER A 11 -58.76 9.91 -46.71
CA SER A 11 -59.22 11.11 -47.44
C SER A 11 -59.90 12.12 -46.52
N ILE A 12 -60.77 11.67 -45.61
CA ILE A 12 -61.40 12.52 -44.61
C ILE A 12 -60.35 13.05 -43.64
N TYR A 13 -59.42 12.20 -43.17
CA TYR A 13 -58.31 12.62 -42.31
C TYR A 13 -57.43 13.66 -42.98
N ASN A 14 -57.05 13.47 -44.24
CA ASN A 14 -56.22 14.42 -44.99
C ASN A 14 -56.94 15.73 -45.32
N ASN A 15 -58.23 15.69 -45.65
CA ASN A 15 -59.01 16.91 -45.93
C ASN A 15 -59.26 17.71 -44.64
N PHE A 16 -59.65 17.05 -43.54
CA PHE A 16 -59.76 17.69 -42.23
C PHE A 16 -58.39 18.23 -41.76
N HIS A 17 -57.30 17.53 -42.05
CA HIS A 17 -55.94 17.95 -41.73
C HIS A 17 -55.50 19.20 -42.50
N LEU A 18 -55.84 19.31 -43.79
CA LEU A 18 -55.51 20.46 -44.62
C LEU A 18 -56.38 21.69 -44.27
N GLU A 19 -57.68 21.49 -44.07
CA GLU A 19 -58.63 22.56 -43.70
C GLU A 19 -58.32 23.11 -42.29
N TYR A 20 -57.93 22.24 -41.35
CA TYR A 20 -57.50 22.65 -40.00
C TYR A 20 -56.14 23.38 -39.99
N ILE A 21 -55.18 22.94 -40.81
CA ILE A 21 -53.90 23.65 -40.98
C ILE A 21 -54.12 25.02 -41.61
N GLU A 22 -55.04 25.14 -42.58
CA GLU A 22 -55.39 26.42 -43.21
C GLU A 22 -56.13 27.36 -42.27
N ASN A 23 -57.04 26.86 -41.43
CA ASN A 23 -57.73 27.68 -40.44
C ASN A 23 -56.80 28.15 -39.31
N MET A 24 -55.85 27.33 -38.85
CA MET A 24 -54.81 27.77 -37.90
C MET A 24 -53.75 28.70 -38.51
N LYS A 25 -53.62 28.76 -39.85
CA LYS A 25 -52.79 29.78 -40.51
C LYS A 25 -53.44 31.17 -40.50
N ASN A 26 -54.76 31.24 -40.30
CA ASN A 26 -55.57 32.44 -40.47
C ASN A 26 -55.88 33.17 -39.15
N ASP A 27 -55.54 32.61 -37.99
CA ASP A 27 -55.59 33.35 -36.73
C ASP A 27 -54.30 34.13 -36.49
N GLU A 28 -54.43 35.44 -36.33
CA GLU A 28 -53.40 36.41 -35.95
C GLU A 28 -52.41 35.83 -34.90
N GLY A 29 -51.10 35.68 -35.10
CA GLY A 29 -50.25 35.91 -36.26
C GLY A 29 -48.83 35.33 -36.09
N ASN A 30 -48.58 34.41 -35.14
CA ASN A 30 -47.20 34.07 -34.73
C ASN A 30 -46.76 32.62 -35.02
N TYR A 31 -47.66 31.66 -35.13
CA TYR A 31 -47.31 30.24 -35.32
C TYR A 31 -47.72 29.72 -36.70
N VAL A 32 -46.91 28.86 -37.31
CA VAL A 32 -47.23 28.14 -38.56
C VAL A 32 -47.24 26.65 -38.29
N VAL A 33 -48.42 26.04 -38.25
CA VAL A 33 -48.57 24.59 -38.07
C VAL A 33 -47.99 23.86 -39.28
N LYS A 34 -47.11 22.89 -39.02
CA LYS A 34 -46.44 22.05 -40.03
C LYS A 34 -47.12 20.69 -40.17
N SER A 35 -47.36 20.03 -39.05
CA SER A 35 -47.85 18.64 -39.03
C SER A 35 -48.40 18.27 -37.65
N VAL A 36 -49.26 17.26 -37.60
CA VAL A 36 -49.62 16.59 -36.35
C VAL A 36 -48.47 15.68 -35.92
N ILE A 37 -48.01 15.79 -34.68
CA ILE A 37 -46.95 14.94 -34.09
C ILE A 37 -47.46 14.01 -33.00
N GLY A 38 -48.68 14.20 -32.52
CA GLY A 38 -49.33 13.29 -31.59
C GLY A 38 -50.85 13.47 -31.58
N GLN A 39 -51.58 12.37 -31.43
CA GLN A 39 -53.03 12.38 -31.28
C GLN A 39 -53.43 11.31 -30.26
N GLY A 40 -54.04 11.73 -29.15
CA GLY A 40 -54.45 10.86 -28.06
C GLY A 40 -55.93 11.05 -27.67
N GLY A 41 -56.33 10.45 -26.56
CA GLY A 41 -57.68 10.58 -25.99
C GLY A 41 -57.96 11.93 -25.32
N VAL A 42 -56.91 12.65 -24.91
CA VAL A 42 -57.02 13.93 -24.18
C VAL A 42 -56.77 15.15 -25.09
N GLY A 43 -56.08 14.99 -26.22
CA GLY A 43 -55.74 16.12 -27.09
C GLY A 43 -55.00 15.76 -28.37
N ARG A 44 -54.79 16.77 -29.21
CA ARG A 44 -53.94 16.75 -30.42
C ARG A 44 -52.69 17.60 -30.18
N VAL A 45 -51.54 17.15 -30.66
CA VAL A 45 -50.26 17.87 -30.58
C VAL A 45 -49.76 18.14 -31.99
N PHE A 46 -49.48 19.39 -32.30
CA PHE A 46 -48.97 19.87 -33.58
C PHE A 46 -47.53 20.33 -33.44
N LEU A 47 -46.71 20.05 -34.45
CA LEU A 47 -45.47 20.77 -34.68
C LEU A 47 -45.80 22.07 -35.39
N ALA A 48 -45.35 23.19 -34.82
CA ALA A 48 -45.50 24.51 -35.42
C ALA A 48 -44.17 25.27 -35.44
N PHE A 49 -44.08 26.28 -36.29
CA PHE A 49 -42.97 27.23 -36.32
C PHE A 49 -43.42 28.58 -35.75
N ASP A 50 -42.79 28.99 -34.67
CA ASP A 50 -42.88 30.35 -34.13
C ASP A 50 -42.12 31.30 -35.07
N LYS A 51 -42.85 32.21 -35.73
CA LYS A 51 -42.32 33.18 -36.68
C LYS A 51 -41.54 34.31 -36.02
N ASN A 52 -41.87 34.64 -34.77
CA ASN A 52 -41.28 35.77 -34.05
C ASN A 52 -39.92 35.39 -33.48
N ILE A 53 -39.86 34.26 -32.77
CA ILE A 53 -38.62 33.74 -32.16
C ILE A 53 -37.82 32.92 -33.19
N ARG A 54 -38.45 32.50 -34.29
CA ARG A 54 -37.87 31.66 -35.36
C ARG A 54 -37.42 30.28 -34.89
N ARG A 55 -38.31 29.57 -34.17
CA ARG A 55 -38.05 28.22 -33.64
C ARG A 55 -39.21 27.26 -33.88
N ASN A 56 -38.94 25.96 -33.83
CA ASN A 56 -40.00 24.96 -33.78
C ASN A 56 -40.56 24.89 -32.34
N VAL A 57 -41.88 24.78 -32.22
CA VAL A 57 -42.63 24.60 -30.98
C VAL A 57 -43.65 23.47 -31.14
N ALA A 58 -44.12 22.91 -30.03
CA ALA A 58 -45.24 21.99 -30.02
C ALA A 58 -46.47 22.71 -29.47
N ILE A 59 -47.62 22.57 -30.14
CA ILE A 59 -48.90 23.14 -29.73
C ILE A 59 -49.82 22.00 -29.36
N LYS A 60 -50.31 21.94 -28.12
CA LYS A 60 -51.33 20.97 -27.70
C LYS A 60 -52.67 21.67 -27.60
N GLU A 61 -53.73 20.98 -28.01
CA GLU A 61 -55.12 21.40 -27.87
C GLU A 61 -56.00 20.23 -27.38
N PRO A 62 -57.11 20.50 -26.69
CA PRO A 62 -58.03 19.48 -26.24
C PRO A 62 -58.84 18.91 -27.41
N ARG A 63 -59.18 17.62 -27.30
CA ARG A 63 -60.13 16.98 -28.23
C ARG A 63 -61.53 17.05 -27.64
N THR A 64 -62.39 17.85 -28.25
CA THR A 64 -63.80 18.01 -27.83
C THR A 64 -64.74 17.03 -28.52
N ASP A 65 -64.23 16.14 -29.36
CA ASP A 65 -64.97 15.14 -30.14
C ASP A 65 -65.11 13.79 -29.43
N ASN A 66 -64.73 13.69 -28.15
CA ASN A 66 -64.69 12.42 -27.42
C ASN A 66 -66.07 12.06 -26.82
N PRO A 67 -66.73 10.98 -27.26
CA PRO A 67 -68.03 10.57 -26.72
C PRO A 67 -67.89 10.10 -25.26
N GLY A 68 -68.62 10.70 -24.32
CA GLY A 68 -68.74 10.17 -22.94
C GLY A 68 -68.15 11.03 -21.81
N VAL A 69 -67.56 12.19 -22.11
CA VAL A 69 -67.13 13.18 -21.10
C VAL A 69 -67.71 14.55 -21.44
N SER A 70 -68.26 15.26 -20.45
CA SER A 70 -68.72 16.64 -20.65
C SER A 70 -67.57 17.54 -21.12
N LYS A 71 -67.82 18.37 -22.13
CA LYS A 71 -66.84 19.29 -22.73
C LYS A 71 -66.19 20.20 -21.67
N GLU A 72 -66.96 20.65 -20.69
CA GLU A 72 -66.52 21.52 -19.60
C GLU A 72 -65.44 20.85 -18.74
N LYS A 73 -65.63 19.57 -18.38
CA LYS A 73 -64.65 18.79 -17.61
C LYS A 73 -63.36 18.54 -18.40
N LEU A 74 -63.44 18.31 -19.71
CA LEU A 74 -62.26 18.13 -20.56
C LEU A 74 -61.42 19.42 -20.65
N LEU A 75 -62.09 20.57 -20.84
CA LEU A 75 -61.42 21.86 -20.87
C LEU A 75 -60.80 22.22 -19.51
N ALA A 76 -61.52 21.99 -18.41
CA ALA A 76 -60.99 22.21 -17.06
C ALA A 76 -59.73 21.38 -16.77
N ARG A 77 -59.71 20.09 -17.18
CA ARG A 77 -58.53 19.22 -17.07
C ARG A 77 -57.38 19.70 -17.94
N PHE A 78 -57.65 20.12 -19.17
CA PHE A 78 -56.64 20.65 -20.09
C PHE A 78 -55.98 21.93 -19.55
N SER A 79 -56.78 22.88 -19.09
CA SER A 79 -56.30 24.11 -18.44
C SER A 79 -55.50 23.83 -17.17
N ARG A 80 -55.93 22.85 -16.36
CA ARG A 80 -55.22 22.42 -15.15
C ARG A 80 -53.86 21.81 -15.48
N GLU A 81 -53.79 20.95 -16.48
CA GLU A 81 -52.53 20.34 -16.95
C GLU A 81 -51.52 21.42 -17.32
N ALA A 82 -51.90 22.35 -18.19
CA ALA A 82 -51.01 23.43 -18.65
C ALA A 82 -50.46 24.27 -17.48
N LYS A 83 -51.32 24.61 -16.51
CA LYS A 83 -50.93 25.40 -15.33
C LYS A 83 -49.99 24.63 -14.40
N ILE A 84 -50.27 23.35 -14.12
CA ILE A 84 -49.40 22.53 -13.27
C ILE A 84 -48.04 22.35 -13.94
N THR A 85 -48.01 21.98 -15.22
CA THR A 85 -46.74 21.81 -15.94
C THR A 85 -45.95 23.10 -16.05
N GLY A 86 -46.63 24.23 -16.32
CA GLY A 86 -45.98 25.55 -16.40
C GLY A 86 -45.35 26.04 -15.09
N GLN A 87 -45.82 25.56 -13.94
CA GLN A 87 -45.23 25.87 -12.62
C GLN A 87 -44.05 24.95 -12.24
N LEU A 88 -43.79 23.90 -13.01
CA LEU A 88 -42.73 22.93 -12.75
C LEU A 88 -41.49 23.23 -13.60
N GLU A 89 -40.72 24.23 -13.18
CA GLU A 89 -39.47 24.61 -13.85
C GLU A 89 -38.32 23.65 -13.49
N HIS A 90 -38.10 22.65 -14.35
CA HIS A 90 -37.01 21.69 -14.20
C HIS A 90 -36.48 21.28 -15.59
N PRO A 91 -35.15 21.07 -15.78
CA PRO A 91 -34.58 20.74 -17.09
C PRO A 91 -35.17 19.49 -17.74
N ASN A 92 -35.66 18.56 -16.92
CA ASN A 92 -36.27 17.29 -17.36
C ASN A 92 -37.81 17.28 -17.35
N ILE A 93 -38.45 18.42 -17.16
CA ILE A 93 -39.90 18.61 -17.31
C ILE A 93 -40.13 19.53 -18.51
N ILE A 94 -41.13 19.21 -19.33
CA ILE A 94 -41.40 20.01 -20.53
C ILE A 94 -41.79 21.44 -20.14
N PRO A 95 -41.08 22.48 -20.61
CA PRO A 95 -41.48 23.84 -20.32
C PRO A 95 -42.65 24.25 -21.22
N ILE A 96 -43.69 24.79 -20.57
CA ILE A 96 -44.81 25.47 -21.24
C ILE A 96 -44.40 26.92 -21.44
N TYR A 97 -44.51 27.42 -22.67
CA TYR A 97 -44.21 28.80 -23.01
C TYR A 97 -45.43 29.70 -22.85
N GLU A 98 -46.60 29.25 -23.33
CA GLU A 98 -47.82 30.06 -23.38
C GLU A 98 -49.06 29.18 -23.22
N LEU A 99 -50.11 29.74 -22.61
CA LEU A 99 -51.46 29.18 -22.60
C LEU A 99 -52.39 30.24 -23.20
N ASN A 100 -53.00 29.93 -24.33
CA ASN A 100 -53.77 30.87 -25.15
C ASN A 100 -55.14 30.29 -25.52
N ARG A 101 -55.97 31.11 -26.19
CA ARG A 101 -57.22 30.69 -26.83
C ARG A 101 -57.18 31.09 -28.31
N SER A 102 -57.69 30.23 -29.19
CA SER A 102 -57.93 30.57 -30.59
C SER A 102 -59.09 31.57 -30.73
N SER A 103 -59.27 32.16 -31.91
CA SER A 103 -60.43 33.02 -32.21
C SER A 103 -61.75 32.27 -32.10
N GLU A 104 -61.74 30.96 -32.39
CA GLU A 104 -62.85 30.04 -32.19
C GLU A 104 -63.09 29.70 -30.70
N GLY A 105 -62.29 30.25 -29.78
CA GLY A 105 -62.42 30.08 -28.34
C GLY A 105 -61.83 28.77 -27.78
N THR A 106 -61.09 28.02 -28.59
CA THR A 106 -60.45 26.76 -28.15
C THR A 106 -59.15 27.06 -27.41
N GLU A 107 -59.03 26.59 -26.17
CA GLU A 107 -57.79 26.68 -25.39
C GLU A 107 -56.69 25.80 -26.00
N TYR A 108 -55.48 26.35 -26.10
CA TYR A 108 -54.30 25.59 -26.50
C TYR A 108 -53.09 26.09 -25.71
N TYR A 109 -52.08 25.25 -25.56
CA TYR A 109 -50.81 25.68 -24.97
C TYR A 109 -49.63 25.37 -25.89
N VAL A 110 -48.65 26.26 -25.85
CA VAL A 110 -47.41 26.18 -26.61
C VAL A 110 -46.32 25.70 -25.68
N MET A 111 -45.57 24.69 -26.08
CA MET A 111 -44.48 24.10 -25.31
C MET A 111 -43.25 23.87 -26.17
N ARG A 112 -42.13 23.56 -25.52
CA ARG A 112 -40.90 23.18 -26.22
C ARG A 112 -41.15 22.01 -27.16
N TYR A 113 -40.66 22.10 -28.40
CA TYR A 113 -40.57 20.93 -29.25
C TYR A 113 -39.31 20.13 -28.89
N VAL A 114 -39.48 18.89 -28.42
CA VAL A 114 -38.37 17.98 -28.13
C VAL A 114 -38.24 16.98 -29.27
N LYS A 115 -37.10 17.02 -29.97
CA LYS A 115 -36.79 16.05 -31.02
C LYS A 115 -36.06 14.85 -30.39
N GLY A 116 -36.58 13.65 -30.62
CA GLY A 116 -35.98 12.44 -30.09
C GLY A 116 -36.90 11.24 -30.20
N LYS A 117 -36.58 10.20 -29.43
CA LYS A 117 -37.37 8.98 -29.31
C LYS A 117 -38.04 8.93 -27.95
N THR A 118 -39.22 8.33 -27.88
CA THR A 118 -39.80 8.02 -26.56
C THR A 118 -38.95 6.98 -25.84
N LEU A 119 -38.96 6.97 -24.51
CA LEU A 119 -38.30 5.92 -23.72
C LEU A 119 -38.80 4.53 -24.12
N TYR A 120 -40.09 4.42 -24.49
CA TYR A 120 -40.66 3.19 -25.06
C TYR A 120 -39.89 2.70 -26.30
N GLN A 121 -39.68 3.60 -27.28
CA GLN A 121 -38.94 3.28 -28.50
C GLN A 121 -37.47 2.99 -28.18
N ALA A 122 -36.83 3.77 -27.31
CA ALA A 122 -35.44 3.60 -26.94
C ALA A 122 -35.16 2.25 -26.26
N VAL A 123 -36.07 1.78 -25.41
CA VAL A 123 -36.01 0.43 -24.80
C VAL A 123 -36.24 -0.64 -25.86
N LYS A 124 -37.26 -0.46 -26.73
CA LYS A 124 -37.60 -1.43 -27.78
C LYS A 124 -36.47 -1.64 -28.80
N ASP A 125 -35.80 -0.56 -29.21
CA ASP A 125 -34.67 -0.59 -30.14
C ASP A 125 -33.45 -1.34 -29.59
N ARG A 126 -33.41 -1.56 -28.27
CA ARG A 126 -32.34 -2.25 -27.53
C ARG A 126 -32.75 -3.66 -27.07
N ILE A 127 -33.80 -4.20 -27.64
CA ILE A 127 -34.17 -5.61 -27.50
C ILE A 127 -33.36 -6.39 -28.55
N GLY A 128 -32.34 -7.12 -28.11
CA GLY A 128 -31.47 -7.93 -28.96
C GLY A 128 -31.64 -9.43 -28.74
N ALA A 129 -31.22 -10.25 -29.70
CA ALA A 129 -31.28 -11.72 -29.61
C ALA A 129 -30.40 -12.28 -28.47
N ASN A 130 -29.28 -11.62 -28.17
CA ASN A 130 -28.46 -11.92 -27.01
C ASN A 130 -28.94 -11.13 -25.79
N LYS A 131 -29.39 -11.86 -24.76
CA LYS A 131 -29.92 -11.32 -23.50
C LYS A 131 -28.93 -10.39 -22.79
N ASP A 132 -27.65 -10.74 -22.69
CA ASP A 132 -26.64 -9.94 -21.98
C ASP A 132 -26.26 -8.68 -22.74
N GLY A 133 -26.15 -8.77 -24.08
CA GLY A 133 -25.91 -7.60 -24.93
C GLY A 133 -27.08 -6.61 -24.88
N ALA A 134 -28.30 -7.12 -24.91
CA ALA A 134 -29.52 -6.32 -24.80
C ALA A 134 -29.64 -5.62 -23.44
N PHE A 135 -29.32 -6.31 -22.34
CA PHE A 135 -29.27 -5.70 -21.00
C PHE A 135 -28.25 -4.55 -20.95
N ARG A 136 -27.00 -4.79 -21.37
CA ARG A 136 -25.94 -3.76 -21.36
C ARG A 136 -26.34 -2.53 -22.17
N SER A 137 -26.89 -2.72 -23.36
CA SER A 137 -27.34 -1.61 -24.20
C SER A 137 -28.47 -0.82 -23.53
N ARG A 138 -29.45 -1.48 -22.89
CA ARG A 138 -30.48 -0.77 -22.12
C ARG A 138 -29.91 -0.01 -20.93
N MET A 139 -28.90 -0.53 -20.24
CA MET A 139 -28.25 0.17 -19.12
C MET A 139 -27.59 1.50 -19.51
N GLU A 140 -27.33 1.75 -20.79
CA GLU A 140 -26.93 3.09 -21.28
C GLU A 140 -28.01 4.16 -20.98
N LEU A 141 -29.28 3.77 -20.88
CA LEU A 141 -30.40 4.65 -20.55
C LEU A 141 -30.57 4.87 -19.05
N LEU A 142 -29.72 4.28 -18.19
CA LEU A 142 -29.81 4.43 -16.74
C LEU A 142 -29.68 5.89 -16.30
N ASN A 143 -28.82 6.67 -16.96
CA ASN A 143 -28.72 8.11 -16.71
C ASN A 143 -30.04 8.84 -17.03
N ASN A 144 -30.63 8.55 -18.19
CA ASN A 144 -31.93 9.13 -18.55
C ASN A 144 -33.02 8.74 -17.54
N PHE A 145 -32.98 7.51 -17.03
CA PHE A 145 -33.91 7.09 -15.99
C PHE A 145 -33.68 7.83 -14.66
N ILE A 146 -32.42 8.07 -14.27
CA ILE A 146 -32.09 8.90 -13.10
C ILE A 146 -32.62 10.33 -13.29
N ASP A 147 -32.50 10.92 -14.49
CA ASP A 147 -33.06 12.24 -14.79
C ASP A 147 -34.59 12.29 -14.58
N VAL A 148 -35.30 11.22 -14.97
CA VAL A 148 -36.75 11.08 -14.73
C VAL A 148 -37.05 11.01 -13.25
N CYS A 149 -36.26 10.25 -12.48
CA CYS A 149 -36.43 10.18 -11.03
C CYS A 149 -36.14 11.53 -10.33
N ASP A 150 -35.13 12.28 -10.78
CA ASP A 150 -34.84 13.63 -10.30
C ASP A 150 -36.01 14.60 -10.60
N ALA A 151 -36.56 14.56 -11.81
CA ALA A 151 -37.73 15.36 -12.18
C ALA A 151 -38.96 15.04 -11.31
N MET A 152 -39.21 13.75 -11.05
CA MET A 152 -40.29 13.33 -10.16
C MET A 152 -40.05 13.71 -8.71
N SER A 153 -38.80 13.63 -8.24
CA SER A 153 -38.38 14.11 -6.92
C SER A 153 -38.68 15.60 -6.77
N PHE A 154 -38.35 16.41 -7.78
CA PHE A 154 -38.67 17.84 -7.82
C PHE A 154 -40.19 18.08 -7.78
N ALA A 155 -40.97 17.37 -8.60
CA ALA A 155 -42.42 17.51 -8.61
C ALA A 155 -43.05 17.16 -7.25
N HIS A 156 -42.59 16.07 -6.61
CA HIS A 156 -43.05 15.67 -5.29
C HIS A 156 -42.70 16.72 -4.22
N ALA A 157 -41.50 17.31 -4.28
CA ALA A 157 -41.12 18.41 -3.39
C ALA A 157 -42.02 19.64 -3.56
N LYS A 158 -42.50 19.90 -4.78
CA LYS A 158 -43.51 20.93 -5.10
C LYS A 158 -44.96 20.49 -4.81
N GLY A 159 -45.15 19.32 -4.20
CA GLY A 159 -46.46 18.82 -3.80
C GLY A 159 -47.31 18.28 -4.95
N VAL A 160 -46.72 17.94 -6.09
CA VAL A 160 -47.39 17.45 -7.30
C VAL A 160 -47.10 15.95 -7.51
N ILE A 161 -48.14 15.16 -7.78
CA ILE A 161 -48.07 13.74 -8.14
C ILE A 161 -48.52 13.62 -9.60
N HIS A 162 -47.81 12.88 -10.44
CA HIS A 162 -48.04 12.75 -11.88
C HIS A 162 -49.15 11.75 -12.25
N ARG A 163 -49.20 10.56 -11.63
CA ARG A 163 -50.24 9.51 -11.75
C ARG A 163 -50.42 8.78 -13.10
N ASP A 164 -49.75 9.19 -14.18
CA ASP A 164 -49.76 8.50 -15.48
C ASP A 164 -48.34 8.45 -16.08
N LEU A 165 -47.33 8.24 -15.23
CA LEU A 165 -45.96 8.15 -15.70
C LEU A 165 -45.78 6.84 -16.48
N LYS A 166 -45.42 6.98 -17.76
CA LYS A 166 -45.21 5.85 -18.68
C LYS A 166 -44.09 6.14 -19.68
N PRO A 167 -43.47 5.11 -20.30
CA PRO A 167 -42.36 5.31 -21.23
C PRO A 167 -42.72 6.12 -22.50
N GLY A 168 -44.02 6.22 -22.84
CA GLY A 168 -44.49 7.07 -23.94
C GLY A 168 -44.53 8.57 -23.61
N ASN A 169 -44.52 8.93 -22.33
CA ASN A 169 -44.56 10.31 -21.84
C ASN A 169 -43.16 10.86 -21.55
N ILE A 170 -42.10 10.11 -21.88
CA ILE A 170 -40.71 10.48 -21.67
C ILE A 170 -40.02 10.49 -23.03
N ILE A 171 -39.43 11.61 -23.43
CA ILE A 171 -38.59 11.71 -24.61
C ILE A 171 -37.12 11.71 -24.20
N ILE A 172 -36.33 10.92 -24.90
CA ILE A 172 -34.87 10.98 -24.92
C ILE A 172 -34.49 11.72 -26.20
N GLY A 173 -33.95 12.92 -26.05
CA GLY A 173 -33.55 13.77 -27.17
C GLY A 173 -32.21 13.35 -27.78
N ASP A 174 -31.97 13.84 -28.99
CA ASP A 174 -30.81 13.46 -29.80
C ASP A 174 -29.46 13.82 -29.13
N TYR A 175 -29.46 14.76 -28.19
CA TYR A 175 -28.26 15.25 -27.48
C TYR A 175 -28.21 14.85 -26.01
N GLY A 176 -28.90 13.77 -25.63
CA GLY A 176 -28.83 13.18 -24.29
C GLY A 176 -29.77 13.78 -23.25
N GLU A 177 -30.59 14.76 -23.63
CA GLU A 177 -31.66 15.31 -22.80
C GLU A 177 -32.78 14.30 -22.53
N THR A 178 -33.36 14.34 -21.33
CA THR A 178 -34.51 13.52 -20.95
C THR A 178 -35.65 14.43 -20.52
N VAL A 179 -36.84 14.32 -21.12
CA VAL A 179 -37.96 15.25 -20.84
C VAL A 179 -39.27 14.49 -20.61
N ILE A 180 -39.95 14.79 -19.51
CA ILE A 180 -41.30 14.31 -19.19
C ILE A 180 -42.34 15.28 -19.77
N LEU A 181 -43.30 14.76 -20.53
CA LEU A 181 -44.24 15.56 -21.34
C LEU A 181 -45.61 15.82 -20.72
N ASP A 182 -46.26 14.82 -20.13
CA ASP A 182 -47.72 14.84 -19.95
C ASP A 182 -48.11 14.72 -18.47
N TRP A 183 -48.68 15.79 -17.91
CA TRP A 183 -49.13 15.87 -16.51
C TRP A 183 -50.66 15.85 -16.39
N GLY A 184 -51.37 15.35 -17.40
CA GLY A 184 -52.83 15.50 -17.56
C GLY A 184 -53.72 14.91 -16.46
N ILE A 185 -53.15 14.09 -15.56
CA ILE A 185 -53.87 13.49 -14.40
C ILE A 185 -53.18 13.89 -13.08
N ALA A 186 -52.32 14.91 -13.10
CA ALA A 186 -51.57 15.29 -11.92
C ALA A 186 -52.48 15.81 -10.80
N LYS A 187 -52.11 15.49 -9.54
CA LYS A 187 -52.82 15.92 -8.33
C LYS A 187 -51.86 16.66 -7.40
N ARG A 188 -52.28 17.82 -6.88
CA ARG A 188 -51.61 18.45 -5.73
C ARG A 188 -52.06 17.75 -4.46
N TYR A 189 -51.13 17.40 -3.57
CA TYR A 189 -51.43 16.72 -2.31
C TYR A 189 -51.03 17.51 -1.07
N LYS A 190 -50.34 18.65 -1.25
CA LYS A 190 -50.03 19.62 -0.21
C LYS A 190 -50.71 20.94 -0.51
N ASN A 191 -51.51 21.43 0.43
CA ASN A 191 -51.88 22.82 0.54
C ASN A 191 -50.96 23.39 1.62
N ASP A 192 -49.78 23.86 1.24
CA ASP A 192 -48.86 24.47 2.20
C ASP A 192 -48.90 25.99 2.04
N ASP A 193 -49.47 26.66 3.06
CA ASP A 193 -49.26 28.08 3.44
C ASP A 193 -47.80 28.36 3.86
N THR A 194 -46.83 27.60 3.34
CA THR A 194 -45.41 27.78 3.65
C THR A 194 -44.84 28.86 2.75
N GLY A 195 -45.07 30.12 3.11
CA GLY A 195 -44.19 31.31 3.03
C GLY A 195 -43.24 31.60 1.86
N ASP A 196 -43.07 30.73 0.87
CA ASP A 196 -42.34 30.96 -0.37
C ASP A 196 -43.38 31.27 -1.44
N GLY A 197 -43.63 32.57 -1.63
CA GLY A 197 -44.74 33.14 -2.41
C GLY A 197 -44.71 32.90 -3.93
N ASP A 198 -44.13 31.81 -4.41
CA ASP A 198 -43.89 31.56 -5.84
C ASP A 198 -44.94 30.68 -6.51
N ILE A 199 -45.94 30.17 -5.77
CA ILE A 199 -46.93 29.25 -6.34
C ILE A 199 -48.34 29.76 -6.03
N VAL A 200 -48.99 30.32 -7.05
CA VAL A 200 -50.38 30.81 -6.97
C VAL A 200 -51.29 29.67 -6.51
N ASP A 201 -52.12 29.96 -5.52
CA ASP A 201 -53.05 29.02 -4.91
C ASP A 201 -54.08 28.50 -5.94
N VAL A 202 -54.01 27.20 -6.25
CA VAL A 202 -54.96 26.48 -7.13
C VAL A 202 -55.81 25.49 -6.32
N SER A 203 -55.89 25.67 -4.99
CA SER A 203 -56.60 24.77 -4.07
C SER A 203 -58.13 24.76 -4.25
N LEU A 204 -58.70 25.65 -5.06
CA LEU A 204 -60.15 25.79 -5.27
C LEU A 204 -60.76 24.93 -6.39
N ILE A 205 -60.16 23.81 -6.78
CA ILE A 205 -60.75 22.96 -7.85
C ILE A 205 -60.90 21.51 -7.37
N GLU A 206 -62.16 21.11 -7.24
CA GLU A 206 -62.70 19.90 -6.60
C GLU A 206 -61.97 18.58 -6.90
N ASP A 207 -62.04 17.67 -5.92
CA ASP A 207 -61.49 16.32 -5.94
C ASP A 207 -62.32 15.40 -6.87
N ASP A 208 -62.03 15.41 -8.17
CA ASP A 208 -62.63 14.50 -9.17
C ASP A 208 -62.19 13.01 -9.00
N SER A 209 -61.87 12.56 -7.79
CA SER A 209 -61.45 11.18 -7.53
C SER A 209 -62.60 10.18 -7.71
N GLU A 210 -63.86 10.63 -7.68
CA GLU A 210 -65.04 9.81 -8.01
C GLU A 210 -65.33 9.70 -9.51
N ASP A 211 -64.89 10.68 -10.32
CA ASP A 211 -65.22 10.83 -11.75
C ASP A 211 -64.14 10.26 -12.69
N MET A 212 -63.24 9.41 -12.19
CA MET A 212 -62.27 8.65 -13.00
C MET A 212 -62.86 7.41 -13.68
N LYS A 213 -64.17 7.18 -13.51
CA LYS A 213 -64.94 6.19 -14.25
C LYS A 213 -65.73 6.91 -15.34
N THR A 214 -65.16 7.00 -16.54
CA THR A 214 -65.99 7.23 -17.72
C THR A 214 -66.88 5.99 -17.94
N GLY A 215 -68.14 6.24 -18.31
CA GLY A 215 -69.18 5.21 -18.45
C GLY A 215 -68.69 3.97 -19.20
N GLU A 216 -69.09 2.80 -18.69
CA GLU A 216 -68.71 1.46 -19.15
C GLU A 216 -67.20 1.26 -19.45
N ASN A 217 -66.44 0.96 -18.40
CA ASN A 217 -65.22 0.12 -18.45
C ASN A 217 -63.89 0.68 -19.01
N GLU A 218 -63.66 1.98 -19.06
CA GLU A 218 -62.29 2.51 -19.23
C GLU A 218 -61.82 3.29 -17.99
N VAL A 219 -60.87 2.72 -17.26
CA VAL A 219 -60.09 3.43 -16.24
C VAL A 219 -59.13 4.35 -16.99
N LEU A 220 -59.20 5.66 -16.75
CA LEU A 220 -58.28 6.64 -17.35
C LEU A 220 -56.82 6.35 -16.92
N GLY A 221 -55.95 6.11 -17.91
CA GLY A 221 -54.52 5.81 -17.77
C GLY A 221 -54.13 4.53 -18.53
N THR A 222 -52.84 4.19 -18.61
CA THR A 222 -52.43 2.91 -19.22
C THR A 222 -52.29 1.84 -18.12
N PRO A 223 -53.20 0.85 -18.02
CA PRO A 223 -53.30 -0.09 -16.89
C PRO A 223 -51.98 -0.78 -16.50
N SER A 224 -51.08 -0.97 -17.46
CA SER A 224 -49.80 -1.62 -17.28
C SER A 224 -48.78 -0.88 -16.40
N TYR A 225 -49.02 0.39 -16.04
CA TYR A 225 -48.10 1.20 -15.23
C TYR A 225 -48.73 1.72 -13.92
N MET A 226 -50.02 1.43 -13.70
CA MET A 226 -50.78 1.92 -12.55
C MET A 226 -50.32 1.25 -11.25
N ALA A 227 -50.27 2.03 -10.18
CA ALA A 227 -50.09 1.51 -8.83
C ALA A 227 -51.37 0.82 -8.32
N PRO A 228 -51.27 -0.14 -7.38
CA PRO A 228 -52.42 -0.83 -6.80
C PRO A 228 -53.50 0.11 -6.23
N GLU A 229 -53.09 1.18 -5.54
CA GLU A 229 -53.99 2.17 -4.94
C GLU A 229 -54.76 3.03 -5.97
N GLN A 230 -54.30 3.07 -7.23
CA GLN A 230 -55.05 3.72 -8.31
C GLN A 230 -56.20 2.85 -8.81
N ILE A 231 -56.15 1.54 -8.56
CA ILE A 231 -57.12 0.55 -9.03
C ILE A 231 -58.09 0.20 -7.89
N ASP A 232 -57.57 -0.02 -6.68
CA ASP A 232 -58.34 -0.44 -5.52
C ASP A 232 -57.92 0.35 -4.27
N LYS A 233 -58.90 1.03 -3.66
CA LYS A 233 -58.72 1.87 -2.47
C LYS A 233 -58.21 1.08 -1.25
N LYS A 234 -58.30 -0.27 -1.25
CA LYS A 234 -57.76 -1.10 -0.16
C LYS A 234 -56.25 -0.93 0.05
N PHE A 235 -55.52 -0.53 -0.98
CA PHE A 235 -54.07 -0.28 -0.92
C PHE A 235 -53.70 1.15 -0.47
N GLY A 236 -54.69 1.94 -0.06
CA GLY A 236 -54.51 3.31 0.45
C GLY A 236 -54.94 4.40 -0.52
N SER A 237 -54.65 5.65 -0.17
CA SER A 237 -54.91 6.84 -1.00
C SER A 237 -53.78 7.07 -2.01
N VAL A 238 -54.02 7.84 -3.07
CA VAL A 238 -52.95 8.24 -4.00
C VAL A 238 -52.03 9.26 -3.35
N ASP A 239 -50.71 9.04 -3.41
CA ASP A 239 -49.66 9.89 -2.83
C ASP A 239 -48.36 9.79 -3.68
N PRO A 240 -47.23 10.42 -3.31
CA PRO A 240 -45.96 10.30 -4.04
C PRO A 240 -45.48 8.85 -4.28
N GLN A 241 -45.87 7.89 -3.43
CA GLN A 241 -45.49 6.48 -3.59
C GLN A 241 -46.22 5.82 -4.77
N THR A 242 -47.32 6.42 -5.24
CA THR A 242 -47.99 6.01 -6.47
C THR A 242 -47.07 6.17 -7.69
N ASP A 243 -46.40 7.32 -7.80
CA ASP A 243 -45.44 7.54 -8.88
C ASP A 243 -44.16 6.70 -8.71
N VAL A 244 -43.74 6.43 -7.47
CA VAL A 244 -42.65 5.48 -7.16
C VAL A 244 -42.95 4.09 -7.73
N TYR A 245 -44.20 3.62 -7.64
CA TYR A 245 -44.58 2.34 -8.23
C TYR A 245 -44.42 2.37 -9.76
N SER A 246 -44.90 3.42 -10.42
CA SER A 246 -44.75 3.59 -11.87
C SER A 246 -43.27 3.70 -12.27
N LEU A 247 -42.43 4.42 -11.52
CA LEU A 247 -40.98 4.45 -11.70
C LEU A 247 -40.37 3.04 -11.55
N GLY A 248 -40.84 2.24 -10.59
CA GLY A 248 -40.46 0.84 -10.44
C GLY A 248 -40.80 0.00 -11.68
N VAL A 249 -41.99 0.19 -12.27
CA VAL A 249 -42.38 -0.47 -13.53
C VAL A 249 -41.46 -0.05 -14.69
N LEU A 250 -41.11 1.24 -14.78
CA LEU A 250 -40.16 1.74 -15.79
C LEU A 250 -38.77 1.12 -15.59
N LEU A 251 -38.28 1.03 -14.35
CA LEU A 251 -37.02 0.35 -14.03
C LEU A 251 -37.09 -1.13 -14.41
N PHE A 252 -38.18 -1.83 -14.10
CA PHE A 252 -38.37 -3.22 -14.52
C PHE A 252 -38.23 -3.38 -16.04
N MET A 253 -38.86 -2.49 -16.81
CA MET A 253 -38.73 -2.49 -18.27
C MET A 253 -37.31 -2.20 -18.74
N LEU A 254 -36.59 -1.32 -18.04
CA LEU A 254 -35.20 -1.02 -18.36
C LEU A 254 -34.30 -2.25 -18.13
N LEU A 255 -34.51 -2.95 -17.02
CA LEU A 255 -33.77 -4.15 -16.66
C LEU A 255 -34.09 -5.32 -17.61
N THR A 256 -35.37 -5.56 -17.90
CA THR A 256 -35.82 -6.78 -18.58
C THR A 256 -36.12 -6.60 -20.07
N GLY A 257 -36.35 -5.36 -20.52
CA GLY A 257 -36.86 -5.05 -21.87
C GLY A 257 -38.38 -5.26 -22.01
N GLU A 258 -39.06 -5.73 -20.96
CA GLU A 258 -40.46 -6.15 -21.01
C GLU A 258 -41.25 -5.53 -19.85
N ARG A 259 -42.58 -5.50 -19.97
CA ARG A 259 -43.44 -5.08 -18.86
C ARG A 259 -43.50 -6.18 -17.79
N PRO A 260 -43.71 -5.83 -16.51
CA PRO A 260 -43.86 -6.84 -15.45
C PRO A 260 -45.07 -7.74 -15.68
N TYR A 261 -46.17 -7.18 -16.17
CA TYR A 261 -47.40 -7.91 -16.49
C TYR A 261 -47.65 -7.89 -18.00
N HIS A 262 -47.81 -9.07 -18.61
CA HIS A 262 -47.93 -9.24 -20.08
C HIS A 262 -49.38 -9.15 -20.60
N GLU A 263 -50.36 -9.26 -19.71
CA GLU A 263 -51.79 -9.21 -20.04
C GLU A 263 -52.23 -7.84 -20.57
N LYS A 264 -53.46 -7.73 -21.07
CA LYS A 264 -54.05 -6.46 -21.54
C LYS A 264 -55.30 -6.09 -20.74
N GLY A 265 -55.54 -4.78 -20.59
CA GLY A 265 -56.78 -4.23 -20.04
C GLY A 265 -57.08 -4.71 -18.61
N LYS A 266 -58.33 -5.14 -18.37
CA LYS A 266 -58.84 -5.57 -17.05
C LYS A 266 -58.04 -6.72 -16.42
N ASN A 267 -57.47 -7.61 -17.24
CA ASN A 267 -56.67 -8.73 -16.74
C ASN A 267 -55.40 -8.24 -16.02
N VAL A 268 -54.76 -7.16 -16.51
CA VAL A 268 -53.58 -6.60 -15.85
C VAL A 268 -53.95 -6.04 -14.48
N MET A 269 -55.06 -5.32 -14.39
CA MET A 269 -55.50 -4.70 -13.14
C MET A 269 -55.70 -5.75 -12.05
N SER A 270 -56.31 -6.91 -12.37
CA SER A 270 -56.46 -8.01 -11.41
C SER A 270 -55.12 -8.55 -10.91
N PHE A 271 -54.09 -8.65 -11.76
CA PHE A 271 -52.75 -9.03 -11.30
C PHE A 271 -52.08 -7.95 -10.45
N VAL A 272 -52.35 -6.68 -10.75
CA VAL A 272 -51.79 -5.56 -9.98
C VAL A 272 -52.37 -5.52 -8.56
N VAL A 273 -53.65 -5.85 -8.36
CA VAL A 273 -54.34 -5.82 -7.05
C VAL A 273 -54.43 -7.18 -6.35
N SER A 274 -53.87 -8.23 -6.95
CA SER A 274 -53.80 -9.57 -6.35
C SER A 274 -52.83 -9.62 -5.17
N ASP A 275 -52.98 -10.63 -4.32
CA ASP A 275 -52.09 -10.88 -3.18
C ASP A 275 -50.71 -11.44 -3.60
N ALA A 276 -50.56 -11.82 -4.87
CA ALA A 276 -49.26 -12.27 -5.39
C ALA A 276 -48.27 -11.09 -5.44
N PRO A 277 -46.99 -11.30 -5.09
CA PRO A 277 -45.98 -10.25 -5.15
C PRO A 277 -45.81 -9.74 -6.58
N SER A 278 -45.33 -8.50 -6.70
CA SER A 278 -44.90 -7.98 -8.01
C SER A 278 -43.81 -8.87 -8.63
N PRO A 279 -43.83 -9.10 -9.95
CA PRO A 279 -42.84 -9.92 -10.65
C PRO A 279 -41.40 -9.50 -10.33
N ASP A 280 -40.53 -10.48 -10.10
CA ASP A 280 -39.12 -10.24 -9.80
C ASP A 280 -38.32 -10.13 -11.11
N PRO A 281 -37.59 -9.02 -11.36
CA PRO A 281 -36.82 -8.88 -12.59
C PRO A 281 -35.71 -9.95 -12.72
N SER A 282 -35.19 -10.49 -11.61
CA SER A 282 -34.17 -11.54 -11.63
C SER A 282 -34.67 -12.89 -12.16
N GLU A 283 -35.98 -13.16 -12.08
CA GLU A 283 -36.60 -14.35 -12.68
C GLU A 283 -36.59 -14.29 -14.21
N ARG A 284 -36.49 -13.09 -14.79
CA ARG A 284 -36.38 -12.91 -16.26
C ARG A 284 -34.94 -13.02 -16.73
N TYR A 285 -34.01 -12.45 -15.96
CA TYR A 285 -32.59 -12.42 -16.27
C TYR A 285 -31.75 -12.46 -14.98
N SER A 286 -31.01 -13.55 -14.78
CA SER A 286 -30.13 -13.71 -13.62
C SER A 286 -28.87 -12.84 -13.67
N SER A 287 -28.52 -12.25 -14.82
CA SER A 287 -27.37 -11.35 -14.99
C SER A 287 -27.63 -9.92 -14.51
N ILE A 288 -28.87 -9.60 -14.09
CA ILE A 288 -29.19 -8.29 -13.55
C ILE A 288 -28.48 -8.10 -12.19
N PRO A 289 -27.78 -6.98 -11.98
CA PRO A 289 -27.17 -6.65 -10.70
C PRO A 289 -28.18 -6.68 -9.54
N PRO A 290 -27.89 -7.41 -8.46
CA PRO A 290 -28.84 -7.64 -7.36
C PRO A 290 -29.25 -6.35 -6.64
N GLU A 291 -28.41 -5.31 -6.70
CA GLU A 291 -28.74 -3.98 -6.17
C GLU A 291 -29.88 -3.32 -6.96
N LEU A 292 -29.86 -3.40 -8.29
CA LEU A 292 -30.93 -2.87 -9.14
C LEU A 292 -32.22 -3.69 -8.97
N VAL A 293 -32.10 -5.00 -8.78
CA VAL A 293 -33.24 -5.86 -8.42
C VAL A 293 -33.86 -5.40 -7.10
N ALA A 294 -33.05 -5.13 -6.07
CA ALA A 294 -33.54 -4.64 -4.78
C ALA A 294 -34.28 -3.30 -4.89
N ILE A 295 -33.73 -2.35 -5.65
CA ILE A 295 -34.37 -1.04 -5.92
C ILE A 295 -35.70 -1.24 -6.63
N CYS A 296 -35.72 -2.05 -7.70
CA CYS A 296 -36.93 -2.33 -8.46
C CYS A 296 -38.02 -2.99 -7.61
N LYS A 297 -37.66 -4.00 -6.81
CA LYS A 297 -38.59 -4.72 -5.92
C LYS A 297 -39.18 -3.80 -4.85
N LYS A 298 -38.36 -2.95 -4.24
CA LYS A 298 -38.83 -1.98 -3.25
C LYS A 298 -39.78 -0.98 -3.88
N ALA A 299 -39.43 -0.41 -5.03
CA ALA A 299 -40.29 0.54 -5.74
C ALA A 299 -41.65 -0.08 -6.15
N MET A 300 -41.66 -1.36 -6.55
CA MET A 300 -42.86 -2.09 -6.96
C MET A 300 -43.57 -2.86 -5.83
N ALA A 301 -43.25 -2.62 -4.55
CA ALA A 301 -43.97 -3.26 -3.46
C ALA A 301 -45.47 -2.86 -3.49
N LYS A 302 -46.38 -3.83 -3.34
CA LYS A 302 -47.83 -3.56 -3.38
C LYS A 302 -48.26 -2.68 -2.22
N GLU A 303 -47.83 -3.07 -1.03
CA GLU A 303 -47.99 -2.30 0.19
C GLU A 303 -47.09 -1.06 0.21
N LYS A 304 -47.68 0.10 0.48
CA LYS A 304 -46.96 1.38 0.57
C LYS A 304 -45.83 1.34 1.60
N LYS A 305 -46.04 0.69 2.75
CA LYS A 305 -44.98 0.55 3.79
C LYS A 305 -43.71 -0.14 3.28
N GLY A 306 -43.81 -0.94 2.21
CA GLY A 306 -42.68 -1.59 1.57
C GLY A 306 -42.03 -0.76 0.45
N ARG A 307 -42.58 0.40 0.09
CA ARG A 307 -42.09 1.29 -0.97
C ARG A 307 -41.18 2.38 -0.44
N PHE A 308 -40.47 3.03 -1.36
CA PHE A 308 -39.82 4.31 -1.08
C PHE A 308 -40.88 5.36 -0.78
N LYS A 309 -40.60 6.26 0.16
CA LYS A 309 -41.53 7.32 0.57
C LYS A 309 -41.91 8.25 -0.58
N ASP A 310 -40.94 8.54 -1.44
CA ASP A 310 -41.07 9.37 -2.64
C ASP A 310 -39.92 9.07 -3.62
N ALA A 311 -39.94 9.72 -4.78
CA ALA A 311 -38.92 9.56 -5.82
C ALA A 311 -37.51 9.97 -5.37
N SER A 312 -37.35 10.83 -4.34
CA SER A 312 -36.03 11.29 -3.89
C SER A 312 -35.22 10.14 -3.27
N GLU A 313 -35.86 9.30 -2.44
CA GLU A 313 -35.22 8.12 -1.83
C GLU A 313 -34.79 7.11 -2.90
N MET A 314 -35.66 6.84 -3.88
CA MET A 314 -35.33 5.94 -5.00
C MET A 314 -34.15 6.49 -5.83
N THR A 315 -34.14 7.80 -6.08
CA THR A 315 -33.07 8.47 -6.83
C THR A 315 -31.72 8.37 -6.10
N MET A 316 -31.72 8.50 -4.77
CA MET A 316 -30.51 8.37 -3.96
C MET A 316 -29.87 6.98 -4.09
N GLU A 317 -30.70 5.92 -4.09
CA GLU A 317 -30.22 4.55 -4.27
C GLU A 317 -29.67 4.32 -5.69
N LEU A 318 -30.36 4.81 -6.72
CA LEU A 318 -29.90 4.71 -8.11
C LEU A 318 -28.60 5.47 -8.36
N LYS A 319 -28.46 6.69 -7.82
CA LYS A 319 -27.20 7.46 -7.88
C LYS A 319 -26.07 6.78 -7.11
N SER A 320 -26.39 6.13 -5.99
CA SER A 320 -25.40 5.35 -5.24
C SER A 320 -24.91 4.15 -6.04
N TYR A 321 -25.83 3.40 -6.65
CA TYR A 321 -25.50 2.31 -7.57
C TYR A 321 -24.65 2.80 -8.75
N HIS A 322 -25.08 3.86 -9.43
CA HIS A 322 -24.42 4.41 -10.61
C HIS A 322 -22.99 4.90 -10.33
N ALA A 323 -22.78 5.54 -9.17
CA ALA A 323 -21.45 5.97 -8.72
C ALA A 323 -20.57 4.82 -8.17
N GLY A 324 -21.02 3.56 -8.23
CA GLY A 324 -20.32 2.41 -7.67
C GLY A 324 -20.26 2.39 -6.13
N ARG A 325 -21.10 3.18 -5.46
CA ARG A 325 -21.26 3.19 -4.00
C ARG A 325 -22.18 2.04 -3.57
N LEU A 326 -22.29 1.84 -2.25
CA LEU A 326 -23.21 0.86 -1.69
C LEU A 326 -24.64 1.41 -1.74
N VAL A 327 -25.55 0.57 -2.22
CA VAL A 327 -27.01 0.75 -2.17
C VAL A 327 -27.49 0.32 -0.78
N SER A 328 -28.10 1.23 0.00
CA SER A 328 -28.41 0.99 1.42
C SER A 328 -29.47 -0.08 1.65
N ILE A 329 -30.40 -0.25 0.71
CA ILE A 329 -31.46 -1.26 0.82
C ILE A 329 -31.01 -2.68 0.44
N TYR A 330 -29.80 -2.85 -0.09
CA TYR A 330 -29.26 -4.17 -0.43
C TYR A 330 -28.37 -4.71 0.70
N ASN A 331 -28.67 -5.91 1.17
CA ASN A 331 -27.91 -6.58 2.22
C ASN A 331 -26.68 -7.27 1.62
N TYR A 332 -25.54 -6.60 1.65
CA TYR A 332 -24.27 -7.16 1.18
C TYR A 332 -23.75 -8.24 2.14
N SER A 333 -23.26 -9.34 1.58
CA SER A 333 -22.45 -10.31 2.32
C SER A 333 -21.06 -9.73 2.65
N ARG A 334 -20.44 -10.22 3.72
CA ARG A 334 -19.06 -9.85 4.09
C ARG A 334 -18.06 -10.12 2.95
N PHE A 335 -18.31 -11.18 2.17
CA PHE A 335 -17.47 -11.56 1.05
C PHE A 335 -17.60 -10.59 -0.14
N GLU A 336 -18.80 -10.13 -0.48
CA GLU A 336 -19.01 -9.11 -1.51
C GLU A 336 -18.35 -7.78 -1.14
N LEU A 337 -18.49 -7.36 0.13
CA LEU A 337 -17.82 -6.16 0.64
C LEU A 337 -16.29 -6.29 0.55
N PHE A 338 -15.73 -7.44 0.92
CA PHE A 338 -14.30 -7.72 0.79
C PHE A 338 -13.84 -7.66 -0.68
N LYS A 339 -14.58 -8.30 -1.60
CA LYS A 339 -14.27 -8.27 -3.04
C LYS A 339 -14.28 -6.84 -3.59
N ARG A 340 -15.28 -6.03 -3.22
CA ARG A 340 -15.35 -4.61 -3.58
C ARG A 340 -14.21 -3.80 -2.97
N PHE A 341 -13.86 -4.05 -1.71
CA PHE A 341 -12.74 -3.42 -1.03
C PHE A 341 -11.42 -3.70 -1.75
N VAL A 342 -11.16 -4.95 -2.11
CA VAL A 342 -9.96 -5.35 -2.89
C VAL A 342 -9.96 -4.68 -4.26
N ALA A 343 -11.09 -4.69 -4.97
CA ALA A 343 -11.20 -4.08 -6.30
C ALA A 343 -10.94 -2.56 -6.28
N LYS A 344 -11.39 -1.86 -5.23
CA LYS A 344 -11.21 -0.43 -5.06
C LYS A 344 -9.82 -0.04 -4.54
N ASN A 345 -9.20 -0.90 -3.72
CA ASN A 345 -7.95 -0.59 -3.01
C ASN A 345 -6.75 -1.40 -3.50
N LYS A 346 -6.73 -1.82 -4.78
CA LYS A 346 -5.64 -2.65 -5.35
C LYS A 346 -4.24 -2.08 -5.08
N LEU A 347 -4.08 -0.76 -5.25
CA LEU A 347 -2.79 -0.08 -5.03
C LEU A 347 -2.39 -0.09 -3.56
N ALA A 348 -3.31 0.24 -2.65
CA ALA A 348 -3.04 0.23 -1.21
C ALA A 348 -2.68 -1.18 -0.71
N LEU A 349 -3.38 -2.22 -1.21
CA LEU A 349 -3.08 -3.61 -0.90
C LEU A 349 -1.72 -4.06 -1.47
N ALA A 350 -1.35 -3.60 -2.67
CA ALA A 350 -0.03 -3.88 -3.23
C ALA A 350 1.10 -3.24 -2.40
N VAL A 351 0.92 -1.98 -1.98
CA VAL A 351 1.87 -1.29 -1.11
C VAL A 351 1.97 -1.97 0.26
N PHE A 352 0.83 -2.35 0.86
CA PHE A 352 0.82 -3.11 2.10
C PHE A 352 1.55 -4.46 1.95
N GLY A 353 1.30 -5.19 0.86
CA GLY A 353 2.01 -6.43 0.55
C GLY A 353 3.52 -6.23 0.45
N LEU A 354 3.97 -5.17 -0.23
CA LEU A 354 5.39 -4.82 -0.32
C LEU A 354 6.01 -4.50 1.03
N LEU A 355 5.30 -3.77 1.90
CA LEU A 355 5.74 -3.50 3.27
C LEU A 355 5.91 -4.78 4.08
N VAL A 356 4.93 -5.69 4.01
CA VAL A 356 5.00 -6.99 4.70
C VAL A 356 6.20 -7.79 4.21
N VAL A 357 6.43 -7.87 2.90
CA VAL A 357 7.60 -8.55 2.31
C VAL A 357 8.90 -7.89 2.79
N SER A 358 8.97 -6.56 2.79
CA SER A 358 10.14 -5.82 3.26
C SER A 358 10.45 -6.10 4.73
N ILE A 359 9.43 -6.21 5.58
CA ILE A 359 9.59 -6.56 7.00
C ILE A 359 10.11 -8.00 7.14
N ILE A 360 9.56 -8.94 6.39
CA ILE A 360 10.00 -10.35 6.42
C ILE A 360 11.45 -10.48 5.96
N VAL A 361 11.82 -9.81 4.86
CA VAL A 361 13.20 -9.80 4.34
C VAL A 361 14.14 -9.14 5.34
N GLY A 362 13.75 -8.01 5.93
CA GLY A 362 14.53 -7.32 6.95
C GLY A 362 14.75 -8.17 8.21
N ALA A 363 13.72 -8.87 8.68
CA ALA A 363 13.83 -9.80 9.81
C ALA A 363 14.77 -10.98 9.49
N GLY A 364 14.66 -11.55 8.28
CA GLY A 364 15.57 -12.60 7.83
C GLY A 364 17.03 -12.13 7.76
N PHE A 365 17.27 -10.93 7.25
CA PHE A 365 18.61 -10.32 7.20
C PHE A 365 19.17 -10.08 8.62
N ALA A 366 18.35 -9.55 9.52
CA ALA A 366 18.75 -9.29 10.91
C ALA A 366 19.09 -10.59 11.66
N MET A 367 18.30 -11.66 11.48
CA MET A 367 18.60 -12.98 12.06
C MET A 367 19.92 -13.55 11.51
N ASN A 368 20.15 -13.46 10.20
CA ASN A 368 21.39 -13.93 9.59
C ASN A 368 22.62 -13.13 10.08
N PHE A 369 22.49 -11.81 10.20
CA PHE A 369 23.53 -10.94 10.72
C PHE A 369 23.85 -11.28 12.19
N ALA A 370 22.82 -11.43 13.03
CA ALA A 370 22.97 -11.80 14.44
C ALA A 370 23.66 -13.17 14.58
N HIS A 371 23.28 -14.16 13.76
CA HIS A 371 23.91 -15.48 13.78
C HIS A 371 25.39 -15.43 13.39
N THR A 372 25.71 -14.66 12.34
CA THR A 372 27.09 -14.47 11.88
C THR A 372 27.95 -13.75 12.94
N ALA A 373 27.40 -12.72 13.56
CA ALA A 373 28.05 -11.99 14.64
C ALA A 373 28.33 -12.88 15.86
N HIS A 374 27.35 -13.70 16.28
CA HIS A 374 27.54 -14.62 17.39
C HIS A 374 28.61 -15.69 17.10
N LYS A 375 28.65 -16.21 15.87
CA LYS A 375 29.71 -17.13 15.45
C LYS A 375 31.09 -16.49 15.46
N ALA A 376 31.19 -15.21 15.08
CA ALA A 376 32.43 -14.45 15.14
C ALA A 376 32.88 -14.19 16.59
N GLU A 377 31.94 -13.88 17.48
CA GLU A 377 32.18 -13.69 18.92
C GLU A 377 32.74 -14.97 19.58
N LEU A 378 32.11 -16.13 19.33
CA LEU A 378 32.58 -17.41 19.86
C LEU A 378 33.99 -17.75 19.37
N LYS A 379 34.31 -17.47 18.10
CA LYS A 379 35.66 -17.65 17.56
C LYS A 379 36.67 -16.72 18.22
N ALA A 380 36.31 -15.47 18.46
CA ALA A 380 37.18 -14.50 19.13
C ALA A 380 37.46 -14.89 20.59
N GLN A 381 36.46 -15.42 21.30
CA GLN A 381 36.64 -15.94 22.66
C GLN A 381 37.56 -17.17 22.68
N GLY A 382 37.41 -18.10 21.73
CA GLY A 382 38.31 -19.24 21.60
C GLY A 382 39.77 -18.82 21.38
N ALA A 383 40.00 -17.90 20.44
CA ALA A 383 41.34 -17.37 20.17
C ALA A 383 41.96 -16.66 21.38
N LEU A 384 41.16 -16.02 22.24
CA LEU A 384 41.66 -15.39 23.46
C LEU A 384 42.18 -16.42 24.47
N VAL A 385 41.48 -17.55 24.61
CA VAL A 385 41.91 -18.65 25.49
C VAL A 385 43.24 -19.23 25.02
N ASP A 386 43.40 -19.47 23.71
CA ASP A 386 44.64 -19.99 23.13
C ASP A 386 45.83 -19.05 23.40
N VAL A 387 45.63 -17.75 23.25
CA VAL A 387 46.63 -16.72 23.56
C VAL A 387 47.00 -16.71 25.04
N MET A 388 46.01 -16.88 25.94
CA MET A 388 46.26 -16.94 27.37
C MET A 388 47.07 -18.19 27.75
N ASN A 389 46.75 -19.35 27.18
CA ASN A 389 47.51 -20.59 27.40
C ASN A 389 48.96 -20.44 26.91
N LEU A 390 49.18 -19.86 25.72
CA LEU A 390 50.51 -19.57 25.20
C LEU A 390 51.30 -18.64 26.12
N SER A 391 50.64 -17.69 26.76
CA SER A 391 51.28 -16.78 27.72
C SER A 391 51.73 -17.51 29.00
N GLU A 392 50.94 -18.47 29.48
CA GLU A 392 51.24 -19.27 30.65
C GLU A 392 52.41 -20.24 30.36
N GLU A 393 52.37 -20.92 29.22
CA GLU A 393 53.47 -21.80 28.75
C GLU A 393 54.79 -21.03 28.59
N ALA A 394 54.73 -19.82 28.02
CA ALA A 394 55.90 -18.94 27.92
C ALA A 394 56.51 -18.73 29.30
N PHE A 395 55.66 -18.36 30.27
CA PHE A 395 56.05 -17.96 31.61
C PHE A 395 56.68 -19.10 32.39
N ASP A 396 56.05 -20.28 32.39
CA ASP A 396 56.55 -21.45 33.10
C ASP A 396 57.92 -21.89 32.58
N LEU A 397 58.13 -21.84 31.26
CA LEU A 397 59.39 -22.22 30.66
C LEU A 397 60.51 -21.21 30.95
N VAL A 398 60.22 -19.90 30.95
CA VAL A 398 61.17 -18.87 31.42
C VAL A 398 61.61 -19.18 32.85
N GLN A 399 60.66 -19.50 33.72
CA GLN A 399 60.92 -19.74 35.13
C GLN A 399 61.82 -20.97 35.33
N ASN A 400 61.59 -22.03 34.57
CA ASN A 400 62.42 -23.24 34.59
C ASN A 400 63.85 -22.98 34.09
N GLU A 401 64.01 -22.25 32.98
CA GLU A 401 65.31 -21.90 32.41
C GLU A 401 66.10 -20.96 33.33
N ALA A 402 65.45 -19.95 33.91
CA ALA A 402 66.04 -19.07 34.92
C ALA A 402 66.53 -19.85 36.15
N THR A 403 65.73 -20.79 36.64
CA THR A 403 66.09 -21.65 37.80
C THR A 403 67.31 -22.53 37.49
N THR A 404 67.35 -23.12 36.29
CA THR A 404 68.47 -23.96 35.84
C THR A 404 69.75 -23.13 35.73
N LEU A 405 69.66 -21.94 35.14
CA LEU A 405 70.80 -21.07 34.95
C LEU A 405 71.34 -20.50 36.28
N ASN A 406 70.46 -20.20 37.24
CA ASN A 406 70.89 -19.78 38.58
C ASN A 406 71.66 -20.90 39.28
N LYS A 407 71.18 -22.15 39.16
CA LYS A 407 71.89 -23.34 39.66
C LYS A 407 73.27 -23.48 39.01
N ASP A 408 73.36 -23.30 37.69
CA ASP A 408 74.62 -23.37 36.96
C ASP A 408 75.58 -22.24 37.33
N THR A 409 75.08 -21.03 37.59
CA THR A 409 75.89 -19.89 38.05
C THR A 409 76.50 -20.16 39.43
N VAL A 410 75.71 -20.73 40.35
CA VAL A 410 76.23 -21.18 41.66
C VAL A 410 77.27 -22.28 41.51
N ASN A 411 77.05 -23.23 40.59
CA ASN A 411 78.02 -24.30 40.30
C ASN A 411 79.32 -23.73 39.72
N ILE A 412 79.24 -22.80 38.76
CA ILE A 412 80.40 -22.12 38.18
C ILE A 412 81.19 -21.41 39.27
N TYR A 413 80.53 -20.69 40.18
CA TYR A 413 81.21 -20.02 41.29
C TYR A 413 81.97 -21.00 42.18
N ASN A 414 81.33 -22.09 42.59
CA ASN A 414 81.95 -23.10 43.44
C ASN A 414 83.13 -23.81 42.75
N ASP A 415 82.99 -24.09 41.45
CA ASP A 415 84.02 -24.75 40.65
C ASP A 415 85.20 -23.81 40.36
N MET A 416 84.94 -22.55 40.03
CA MET A 416 85.97 -21.51 39.90
C MET A 416 86.71 -21.28 41.21
N LEU A 417 85.99 -21.21 42.34
CA LEU A 417 86.58 -21.08 43.67
C LEU A 417 87.48 -22.28 43.99
N SER A 418 87.07 -23.48 43.58
CA SER A 418 87.87 -24.69 43.74
C SER A 418 89.11 -24.70 42.83
N ALA A 419 88.97 -24.22 41.59
CA ALA A 419 90.06 -24.11 40.62
C ALA A 419 91.19 -23.17 41.05
N VAL A 420 90.90 -22.16 41.89
CA VAL A 420 91.90 -21.21 42.38
C VAL A 420 92.48 -21.55 43.76
N LYS A 421 92.18 -22.73 44.34
CA LYS A 421 92.68 -23.13 45.68
C LYS A 421 94.15 -23.58 45.70
N GLU A 422 94.68 -24.08 44.58
CA GLU A 422 96.07 -24.53 44.49
C GLU A 422 96.79 -23.86 43.30
N PRO A 423 97.92 -23.15 43.51
CA PRO A 423 98.58 -22.40 42.45
C PRO A 423 99.08 -23.26 41.27
N SER A 424 99.47 -24.51 41.52
CA SER A 424 100.07 -25.41 40.55
C SER A 424 99.08 -26.00 39.52
N THR A 425 97.76 -25.89 39.75
CA THR A 425 96.73 -26.59 38.96
C THR A 425 95.78 -25.64 38.20
N ILE A 426 95.97 -24.33 38.33
CA ILE A 426 95.07 -23.29 37.78
C ILE A 426 94.87 -23.45 36.27
N ASN A 427 95.93 -23.64 35.48
CA ASN A 427 95.83 -23.75 34.02
C ASN A 427 95.05 -24.99 33.58
N SER A 428 95.26 -26.14 34.23
CA SER A 428 94.50 -27.37 33.97
C SER A 428 93.04 -27.24 34.42
N ALA A 429 92.78 -26.55 35.53
CA ALA A 429 91.42 -26.32 36.02
C ALA A 429 90.62 -25.38 35.10
N ILE A 430 91.27 -24.38 34.49
CA ILE A 430 90.66 -23.48 33.49
C ILE A 430 90.20 -24.25 32.24
N ILE A 431 90.99 -25.22 31.77
CA ILE A 431 90.63 -26.06 30.62
C ILE A 431 89.39 -26.91 30.96
N ASN A 432 89.38 -27.55 32.14
CA ASN A 432 88.24 -28.35 32.59
C ASN A 432 86.98 -27.52 32.78
N LEU A 433 87.10 -26.29 33.31
CA LEU A 433 85.99 -25.35 33.41
C LEU A 433 85.43 -24.98 32.04
N LYS A 434 86.29 -24.77 31.04
CA LYS A 434 85.87 -24.47 29.67
C LYS A 434 85.16 -25.63 28.98
N GLU A 435 85.60 -26.87 29.23
CA GLU A 435 84.92 -28.07 28.73
C GLU A 435 83.57 -28.30 29.43
N LYS A 436 83.54 -28.16 30.76
CA LYS A 436 82.33 -28.36 31.57
C LYS A 436 81.27 -27.29 31.32
N TYR A 437 81.69 -26.06 31.09
CA TYR A 437 80.82 -24.90 30.86
C TYR A 437 81.05 -24.35 29.46
N SER A 438 80.74 -25.14 28.44
CA SER A 438 80.89 -24.78 27.03
C SER A 438 80.13 -23.52 26.60
N PHE A 439 79.17 -23.08 27.41
CA PHE A 439 78.40 -21.86 27.22
C PHE A 439 79.08 -20.59 27.78
N VAL A 440 80.16 -20.73 28.55
CA VAL A 440 80.98 -19.62 29.02
C VAL A 440 81.98 -19.31 27.91
N ASP A 441 81.98 -18.06 27.42
CA ASP A 441 82.81 -17.63 26.28
C ASP A 441 84.31 -17.85 26.53
N GLY A 442 84.71 -17.81 27.79
CA GLY A 442 86.05 -18.16 28.24
C GLY A 442 86.28 -17.85 29.71
N PHE A 443 87.34 -18.44 30.25
CA PHE A 443 87.84 -18.14 31.60
C PHE A 443 89.17 -17.38 31.48
N ILE A 444 89.31 -16.27 32.20
CA ILE A 444 90.49 -15.40 32.18
C ILE A 444 91.14 -15.41 33.56
N PHE A 445 92.44 -15.70 33.60
CA PHE A 445 93.27 -15.57 34.80
C PHE A 445 94.27 -14.42 34.62
N LYS A 446 94.22 -13.39 35.49
CA LYS A 446 95.03 -12.17 35.33
C LYS A 446 95.39 -11.51 36.68
N SER A 447 96.39 -10.61 36.66
CA SER A 447 96.79 -9.81 37.81
C SER A 447 95.92 -8.56 38.00
N THR A 448 95.63 -8.17 39.25
CA THR A 448 94.82 -7.01 39.62
C THR A 448 95.47 -5.66 39.32
N ALA A 449 96.77 -5.58 39.04
CA ALA A 449 97.41 -4.33 38.60
C ALA A 449 96.82 -3.78 37.28
N GLU A 450 96.20 -4.65 36.47
CA GLU A 450 95.42 -4.28 35.26
C GLU A 450 93.93 -4.07 35.53
N ALA A 451 93.41 -4.44 36.71
CA ALA A 451 92.00 -4.38 37.05
C ALA A 451 91.74 -3.31 38.12
N LYS A 452 91.16 -2.19 37.71
CA LYS A 452 91.04 -0.96 38.50
C LYS A 452 90.22 -1.01 39.81
N ASN A 453 89.70 -2.14 40.29
CA ASN A 453 88.85 -2.18 41.50
C ASN A 453 88.96 -3.48 42.32
N ASP A 454 88.99 -3.34 43.66
CA ASP A 454 88.83 -4.41 44.67
C ASP A 454 87.35 -4.79 44.84
N PHE A 455 86.77 -5.55 43.90
CA PHE A 455 85.36 -5.97 43.97
C PHE A 455 85.20 -7.48 43.75
N GLN A 456 84.45 -8.16 44.63
CA GLN A 456 83.89 -9.48 44.36
C GLN A 456 82.55 -9.27 43.64
N GLY A 457 82.46 -9.62 42.36
CA GLY A 457 81.21 -9.49 41.63
C GLY A 457 81.33 -9.53 40.10
N ILE A 458 80.24 -9.05 39.48
CA ILE A 458 80.01 -9.07 38.04
C ILE A 458 80.40 -7.70 37.45
N ILE A 459 81.40 -7.66 36.56
CA ILE A 459 81.88 -6.42 35.92
C ILE A 459 81.52 -6.41 34.44
N LYS A 460 80.96 -5.29 33.95
CA LYS A 460 80.73 -5.08 32.52
C LYS A 460 82.03 -4.63 31.82
N ASN A 461 82.46 -5.38 30.81
CA ASN A 461 83.58 -5.06 29.91
C ASN A 461 83.14 -4.05 28.83
N GLU A 462 84.08 -3.26 28.29
CA GLU A 462 83.89 -2.29 27.18
C GLU A 462 83.22 -2.87 25.91
N ALA A 463 83.29 -4.18 25.68
CA ALA A 463 82.61 -4.93 24.61
C ALA A 463 81.21 -5.45 24.99
N GLY A 464 80.66 -5.04 26.14
CA GLY A 464 79.30 -5.39 26.58
C GLY A 464 79.14 -6.75 27.27
N ARG A 465 80.23 -7.49 27.51
CA ARG A 465 80.22 -8.80 28.20
C ARG A 465 80.35 -8.64 29.72
N TYR A 466 79.82 -9.59 30.47
CA TYR A 466 79.94 -9.58 31.92
C TYR A 466 81.00 -10.58 32.39
N LEU A 467 81.87 -10.12 33.27
CA LEU A 467 82.95 -10.88 33.89
C LEU A 467 82.50 -11.26 35.30
N PHE A 468 82.30 -12.54 35.55
CA PHE A 468 82.07 -13.07 36.89
C PHE A 468 83.41 -13.37 37.54
N MET A 469 83.83 -12.60 38.55
CA MET A 469 85.21 -12.61 39.06
C MET A 469 85.33 -13.18 40.48
N ILE A 470 86.36 -14.01 40.70
CA ILE A 470 86.77 -14.52 42.01
C ILE A 470 88.25 -14.27 42.23
N HIS A 471 88.63 -13.74 43.39
CA HIS A 471 90.04 -13.58 43.78
C HIS A 471 90.70 -14.91 44.13
N VAL A 472 91.99 -15.00 43.84
CA VAL A 472 92.82 -16.14 44.26
C VAL A 472 93.06 -16.06 45.78
N PRO A 473 92.66 -17.06 46.59
CA PRO A 473 92.65 -16.98 48.05
C PRO A 473 94.01 -16.67 48.69
N PHE A 474 95.10 -17.15 48.08
CA PHE A 474 96.47 -17.00 48.60
C PHE A 474 97.25 -15.84 47.97
N ASN A 475 96.69 -15.15 46.96
CA ASN A 475 97.28 -13.93 46.42
C ASN A 475 96.20 -13.02 45.84
N LYS A 476 95.81 -11.99 46.61
CA LYS A 476 94.82 -11.00 46.20
C LYS A 476 95.23 -10.21 44.95
N GLN A 477 96.49 -10.30 44.50
CA GLN A 477 96.95 -9.70 43.25
C GLN A 477 96.53 -10.45 41.98
N TYR A 478 95.79 -11.57 42.08
CA TYR A 478 95.30 -12.34 40.93
C TYR A 478 93.81 -12.65 41.05
N PHE A 479 93.13 -12.76 39.91
CA PHE A 479 91.73 -13.16 39.82
C PHE A 479 91.50 -14.16 38.69
N LEU A 480 90.46 -14.98 38.85
CA LEU A 480 89.86 -15.80 37.80
C LEU A 480 88.50 -15.23 37.45
N ALA A 481 88.25 -14.98 36.16
CA ALA A 481 86.99 -14.44 35.66
C ALA A 481 86.36 -15.38 34.64
N ALA A 482 85.04 -15.62 34.73
CA ALA A 482 84.27 -16.24 33.66
C ALA A 482 83.63 -15.14 32.80
N MET A 483 83.83 -15.20 31.48
CA MET A 483 83.18 -14.31 30.52
C MET A 483 81.86 -14.92 30.08
N ILE A 484 80.76 -14.22 30.37
CA ILE A 484 79.42 -14.69 30.04
C ILE A 484 78.69 -13.61 29.25
N ASP A 485 78.00 -14.03 28.19
CA ASP A 485 77.11 -13.17 27.42
C ASP A 485 75.89 -12.74 28.25
N ILE A 486 75.55 -11.45 28.17
CA ILE A 486 74.48 -10.83 28.97
C ILE A 486 73.12 -11.47 28.67
N GLY A 487 72.84 -11.84 27.42
CA GLY A 487 71.55 -12.37 27.00
C GLY A 487 71.22 -13.69 27.68
N ARG A 488 72.25 -14.48 28.02
CA ARG A 488 72.09 -15.70 28.80
C ARG A 488 72.02 -15.40 30.29
N PHE A 489 72.95 -14.60 30.83
CA PHE A 489 73.02 -14.31 32.26
C PHE A 489 71.79 -13.58 32.82
N VAL A 490 71.13 -12.76 32.01
CA VAL A 490 69.93 -11.99 32.39
C VAL A 490 68.79 -12.87 32.87
N LEU A 491 68.61 -14.09 32.35
CA LEU A 491 67.59 -15.03 32.82
C LEU A 491 67.79 -15.41 34.31
N SER A 492 69.04 -15.54 34.77
CA SER A 492 69.36 -15.95 36.16
C SER A 492 69.24 -14.85 37.20
N MET A 493 69.28 -13.58 36.79
CA MET A 493 69.37 -12.42 37.70
C MET A 493 68.07 -11.62 37.79
N LEU A 494 66.95 -12.13 37.27
CA LEU A 494 65.66 -11.44 37.33
C LEU A 494 65.13 -11.39 38.78
N PRO A 495 65.08 -10.23 39.47
CA PRO A 495 64.10 -10.07 40.54
C PRO A 495 62.73 -10.05 39.87
N PHE A 496 62.00 -11.16 39.96
CA PHE A 496 60.63 -11.24 39.48
C PHE A 496 59.71 -10.45 40.43
N ASP A 497 59.61 -9.15 40.19
CA ASP A 497 58.33 -8.48 40.36
C ASP A 497 57.80 -8.28 38.94
N PRO A 498 56.88 -9.12 38.44
CA PRO A 498 56.24 -8.85 37.17
C PRO A 498 55.65 -7.45 37.34
N LEU A 499 56.26 -6.45 36.69
CA LEU A 499 55.58 -5.19 36.46
C LEU A 499 54.16 -5.56 36.04
N LYS A 500 53.15 -4.90 36.61
CA LYS A 500 51.73 -5.00 36.25
C LYS A 500 51.49 -4.61 34.78
N SER A 501 52.29 -5.12 33.86
CA SER A 501 52.39 -4.74 32.46
C SER A 501 51.80 -5.89 31.66
N PRO A 502 50.74 -5.64 30.89
CA PRO A 502 50.13 -6.67 30.08
C PRO A 502 51.14 -7.15 29.05
N TYR A 503 51.21 -8.47 28.87
CA TYR A 503 51.89 -9.11 27.75
C TYR A 503 51.56 -8.39 26.43
N GLN A 504 52.53 -8.28 25.54
CA GLN A 504 52.32 -7.73 24.20
C GLN A 504 52.14 -8.88 23.22
N ILE A 505 51.02 -8.89 22.52
CA ILE A 505 50.75 -9.82 21.44
C ILE A 505 51.09 -9.12 20.13
N TRP A 506 51.81 -9.82 19.27
CA TRP A 506 51.93 -9.45 17.87
C TRP A 506 51.76 -10.70 17.01
N CYS A 507 51.24 -10.51 15.80
CA CYS A 507 50.94 -11.57 14.85
C CYS A 507 51.74 -11.32 13.59
N MET A 508 52.36 -12.37 13.06
CA MET A 508 53.23 -12.30 11.90
C MET A 508 52.90 -13.45 10.93
N LYS A 509 52.94 -13.20 9.63
CA LYS A 509 52.88 -14.26 8.62
C LYS A 509 54.26 -14.93 8.48
N ASP A 510 54.30 -16.16 7.98
CA ASP A 510 55.53 -16.91 7.74
C ASP A 510 56.54 -16.23 6.77
N ASP A 511 56.12 -15.23 5.98
CA ASP A 511 57.04 -14.44 5.16
C ASP A 511 57.69 -13.27 5.94
N GLY A 512 57.37 -13.12 7.23
CA GLY A 512 57.84 -12.06 8.09
C GLY A 512 56.95 -10.82 8.15
N LEU A 513 55.80 -10.79 7.45
CA LEU A 513 54.87 -9.66 7.51
C LEU A 513 54.18 -9.58 8.86
N ILE A 514 54.34 -8.46 9.57
CA ILE A 514 53.65 -8.20 10.84
C ILE A 514 52.22 -7.74 10.54
N LEU A 515 51.25 -8.58 10.87
CA LEU A 515 49.82 -8.32 10.66
C LEU A 515 49.20 -7.53 11.81
N TYR A 516 49.76 -7.66 13.01
CA TYR A 516 49.32 -6.92 14.18
C TYR A 516 50.48 -6.75 15.15
N ASP A 517 50.68 -5.54 15.66
CA ASP A 517 51.50 -5.25 16.83
C ASP A 517 50.78 -4.17 17.66
N LYS A 518 51.06 -4.12 18.96
CA LYS A 518 50.55 -3.06 19.84
C LYS A 518 51.05 -1.67 19.43
N ASP A 519 52.24 -1.56 18.85
CA ASP A 519 52.73 -0.35 18.20
C ASP A 519 52.25 -0.34 16.73
N PRO A 520 51.29 0.54 16.36
CA PRO A 520 50.73 0.57 15.01
C PRO A 520 51.76 0.85 13.92
N LYS A 521 52.94 1.38 14.27
CA LYS A 521 54.03 1.65 13.33
C LYS A 521 54.72 0.38 12.82
N GLN A 522 54.58 -0.73 13.55
CA GLN A 522 55.18 -2.02 13.20
C GLN A 522 54.24 -2.83 12.29
N THR A 523 52.93 -2.59 12.34
CA THR A 523 51.96 -3.27 11.48
C THR A 523 52.21 -2.95 10.00
N GLY A 524 52.22 -3.99 9.16
CA GLY A 524 52.50 -3.89 7.72
C GLY A 524 54.00 -3.90 7.37
N LYS A 525 54.88 -4.05 8.36
CA LYS A 525 56.33 -4.14 8.17
C LYS A 525 56.78 -5.59 8.05
N TYR A 526 57.85 -5.81 7.28
CA TYR A 526 58.46 -7.12 7.13
C TYR A 526 59.68 -7.25 8.04
N LEU A 527 59.63 -8.19 9.00
CA LEU A 527 60.66 -8.39 10.01
C LEU A 527 62.06 -8.61 9.40
N PHE A 528 62.13 -9.33 8.29
CA PHE A 528 63.41 -9.76 7.70
C PHE A 528 63.98 -8.82 6.64
N THR A 529 63.17 -7.92 6.09
CA THR A 529 63.55 -7.12 4.91
C THR A 529 63.44 -5.61 5.12
N ASP A 530 62.64 -5.14 6.08
CA ASP A 530 62.54 -3.69 6.35
C ASP A 530 63.81 -3.20 7.07
N GLU A 531 64.38 -2.09 6.58
CA GLU A 531 65.63 -1.50 7.08
C GLU A 531 65.61 -1.21 8.58
N MET A 532 64.43 -0.91 9.14
CA MET A 532 64.26 -0.68 10.58
C MET A 532 64.77 -1.84 11.43
N TYR A 533 64.63 -3.08 10.97
CA TYR A 533 65.02 -4.26 11.74
C TYR A 533 66.50 -4.65 11.57
N ALA A 534 67.19 -4.09 10.57
CA ALA A 534 68.59 -4.38 10.31
C ALA A 534 69.50 -4.02 11.50
N SER A 535 69.11 -3.02 12.29
CA SER A 535 69.80 -2.60 13.53
C SER A 535 69.53 -3.49 14.75
N TYR A 536 68.71 -4.55 14.63
CA TYR A 536 68.32 -5.43 15.75
C TYR A 536 68.66 -6.91 15.46
N PRO A 537 69.94 -7.31 15.50
CA PRO A 537 70.38 -8.65 15.09
C PRO A 537 69.79 -9.79 15.95
N GLU A 538 69.57 -9.56 17.24
CA GLU A 538 68.96 -10.57 18.14
C GLU A 538 67.48 -10.80 17.83
N LEU A 539 66.74 -9.75 17.46
CA LEU A 539 65.35 -9.86 17.02
C LEU A 539 65.25 -10.63 15.68
N LEU A 540 66.17 -10.38 14.74
CA LEU A 540 66.22 -11.12 13.47
C LEU A 540 66.55 -12.60 13.67
N LYS A 541 67.48 -12.91 14.58
CA LYS A 541 67.84 -14.28 14.95
C LYS A 541 66.67 -15.01 15.61
N PHE A 542 65.96 -14.32 16.51
CA PHE A 542 64.72 -14.81 17.10
C PHE A 542 63.65 -15.06 16.04
N GLY A 543 63.45 -14.12 15.11
CA GLY A 543 62.56 -14.28 13.96
C GLY A 543 62.84 -15.55 13.16
N LYS A 544 64.10 -15.83 12.82
CA LYS A 544 64.49 -17.05 12.11
C LYS A 544 64.19 -18.32 12.91
N LYS A 545 64.45 -18.31 14.22
CA LYS A 545 64.12 -19.43 15.12
C LYS A 545 62.61 -19.72 15.10
N MET A 546 61.77 -18.68 15.09
CA MET A 546 60.32 -18.85 15.00
C MET A 546 59.88 -19.44 13.65
N MET A 547 60.61 -19.17 12.57
CA MET A 547 60.31 -19.75 11.26
C MET A 547 60.60 -21.24 11.21
N ASP A 548 61.69 -21.67 11.84
CA ASP A 548 62.11 -23.08 11.86
C ASP A 548 61.26 -23.95 12.79
N GLN A 549 60.59 -23.35 13.78
CA GLN A 549 59.86 -24.05 14.84
C GLN A 549 58.36 -23.70 14.81
N GLY A 550 57.51 -24.74 14.82
CA GLY A 550 56.05 -24.57 14.86
C GLY A 550 55.58 -23.83 16.12
N SER A 551 56.05 -24.28 17.27
CA SER A 551 55.89 -23.61 18.56
C SER A 551 57.22 -23.54 19.28
N GLY A 552 57.35 -22.61 20.22
CA GLY A 552 58.54 -22.54 21.03
C GLY A 552 58.60 -21.30 21.90
N VAL A 553 59.69 -21.20 22.64
CA VAL A 553 60.01 -20.07 23.52
C VAL A 553 61.41 -19.57 23.21
N GLY A 554 61.63 -18.29 23.39
CA GLY A 554 62.93 -17.66 23.20
C GLY A 554 62.94 -16.22 23.68
N TYR A 555 64.12 -15.63 23.66
CA TYR A 555 64.32 -14.26 24.07
C TYR A 555 64.93 -13.46 22.94
N TYR A 556 64.72 -12.16 22.99
CA TYR A 556 65.41 -11.21 22.14
C TYR A 556 65.57 -9.89 22.88
N SER A 557 66.46 -9.05 22.37
CA SER A 557 66.67 -7.70 22.88
C SER A 557 66.48 -6.68 21.77
N PHE A 558 66.05 -5.48 22.16
CA PHE A 558 65.94 -4.35 21.25
C PHE A 558 66.12 -3.02 22.00
N PHE A 559 66.60 -2.00 21.30
CA PHE A 559 66.77 -0.66 21.83
C PHE A 559 65.49 0.15 21.70
N LYS A 560 65.02 0.74 22.80
CA LYS A 560 63.84 1.63 22.79
C LYS A 560 64.04 2.85 21.89
N LYS A 561 65.28 3.34 21.82
CA LYS A 561 65.84 4.39 20.93
C LYS A 561 67.34 4.13 20.80
N GLU A 562 67.96 4.57 19.71
CA GLU A 562 69.41 4.48 19.51
C GLU A 562 70.16 5.10 20.72
N GLY A 563 71.04 4.32 21.37
CA GLY A 563 71.73 4.72 22.61
C GLY A 563 70.90 4.66 23.91
N GLY A 564 69.62 4.24 23.85
CA GLY A 564 68.73 4.07 25.01
C GLY A 564 68.92 2.73 25.75
N PRO A 565 68.18 2.51 26.86
CA PRO A 565 68.26 1.26 27.61
C PRO A 565 67.83 0.07 26.73
N VAL A 566 68.58 -1.03 26.82
CA VAL A 566 68.26 -2.31 26.18
C VAL A 566 67.04 -2.90 26.89
N ILE A 567 65.98 -3.17 26.12
CA ILE A 567 64.81 -3.90 26.60
C ILE A 567 64.99 -5.36 26.19
N TYR A 568 64.84 -6.25 27.16
CA TYR A 568 64.81 -7.68 26.91
C TYR A 568 63.36 -8.14 26.92
N LYS A 569 63.05 -9.07 26.02
CA LYS A 569 61.73 -9.69 25.93
C LYS A 569 61.91 -11.18 25.95
N VAL A 570 61.06 -11.87 26.70
CA VAL A 570 60.82 -13.30 26.48
C VAL A 570 59.52 -13.43 25.70
N ALA A 571 59.49 -14.41 24.81
CA ALA A 571 58.41 -14.62 23.89
C ALA A 571 58.12 -16.12 23.75
N ALA A 572 56.85 -16.49 23.81
CA ALA A 572 56.37 -17.74 23.24
C ALA A 572 55.67 -17.48 21.92
N TRP A 573 55.74 -18.45 21.03
CA TRP A 573 54.97 -18.43 19.80
C TRP A 573 54.38 -19.80 19.51
N ASP A 574 53.31 -19.76 18.72
CA ASP A 574 52.73 -20.93 18.08
C ASP A 574 52.23 -20.58 16.67
N THR A 575 52.11 -21.60 15.83
CA THR A 575 51.70 -21.47 14.43
C THR A 575 50.24 -21.87 14.28
N ILE A 576 49.43 -20.92 13.83
CA ILE A 576 48.02 -21.12 13.51
C ILE A 576 47.86 -21.20 12.01
N LYS A 577 47.06 -22.16 11.55
CA LYS A 577 46.66 -22.28 10.14
C LYS A 577 45.47 -21.37 9.84
N GLY A 578 45.54 -20.68 8.71
CA GLY A 578 44.50 -19.84 8.15
C GLY A 578 43.33 -20.62 7.58
N ALA A 579 42.41 -19.90 6.92
CA ALA A 579 41.27 -20.49 6.23
C ALA A 579 41.69 -21.29 4.98
N ASP A 580 42.77 -20.86 4.32
CA ASP A 580 43.46 -21.61 3.28
C ASP A 580 44.63 -22.39 3.89
N GLU A 581 44.88 -23.63 3.43
CA GLU A 581 45.89 -24.52 4.03
C GLU A 581 47.33 -23.95 3.97
N ASP A 582 47.59 -23.04 3.03
CA ASP A 582 48.90 -22.41 2.82
C ASP A 582 49.12 -21.15 3.68
N ASP A 583 48.08 -20.61 4.30
CA ASP A 583 48.22 -19.45 5.17
C ASP A 583 48.62 -19.91 6.58
N ARG A 584 49.85 -19.59 6.99
CA ARG A 584 50.36 -19.86 8.33
C ARG A 584 50.74 -18.54 9.01
N PHE A 585 50.27 -18.41 10.24
CA PHE A 585 50.46 -17.23 11.08
C PHE A 585 51.14 -17.64 12.37
N LYS A 586 52.09 -16.83 12.82
CA LYS A 586 52.70 -16.91 14.14
C LYS A 586 51.94 -15.96 15.06
N ILE A 587 51.40 -16.49 16.15
CA ILE A 587 50.99 -15.66 17.29
C ILE A 587 52.15 -15.62 18.25
N ILE A 588 52.62 -14.42 18.58
CA ILE A 588 53.75 -14.23 19.48
C ILE A 588 53.27 -13.46 20.71
N VAL A 589 53.42 -14.06 21.88
CA VAL A 589 53.12 -13.43 23.18
C VAL A 589 54.43 -13.07 23.84
N THR A 590 54.63 -11.78 24.14
CA THR A 590 55.89 -11.27 24.67
C THR A 590 55.73 -10.58 26.02
N HIS A 591 56.68 -10.83 26.91
CA HIS A 591 56.77 -10.21 28.23
C HIS A 591 58.00 -9.29 28.26
N PRO A 592 57.79 -7.95 28.29
CA PRO A 592 58.89 -7.01 28.36
C PRO A 592 59.43 -6.89 29.79
N TYR A 593 60.75 -6.82 29.92
CA TYR A 593 61.41 -6.49 31.18
C TYR A 593 62.66 -5.64 30.94
N VAL A 594 63.01 -4.86 31.95
CA VAL A 594 64.16 -3.95 31.92
C VAL A 594 65.21 -4.54 32.84
N SER A 595 66.44 -4.69 32.35
CA SER A 595 67.58 -5.04 33.21
C SER A 595 67.71 -3.98 34.31
N ALA A 596 67.73 -4.39 35.58
CA ALA A 596 68.17 -3.51 36.64
C ALA A 596 69.61 -3.04 36.34
N LYS A 597 69.93 -1.80 36.71
CA LYS A 597 71.22 -1.14 36.43
C LYS A 597 72.38 -1.78 37.16
#